data_AF-A0A519GQ15-F1
#
_entry.id   AF-A0A519GQ15-F1
#
_cell.length_a   1.000
_cell.length_b   1.000
_cell.length_c   1.000
_cell.angle_alpha   90.00
_cell.angle_beta   90.00
_cell.angle_gamma   90.00
#
_symmetry.space_group_name_H-M   'P 1'
#
loop_
_entity.id
_entity.type
_entity.pdbx_description
1 polymer ?
#
loop_
_entity_poly.entity_id
_entity_poly.type
_entity_poly.pdbx_seq_one_letter_code
_entity_poly.pdbx_strand_id
1 'polypeptide(L)'
;MRFSLCSRPSGANSLPQFRACMITGLVRFAQRDAMRGHTMQTRTALVRGVGSHNGGAELLLRAAAEAVRTWGDRAAVDRRQVSSALRRDWVLRGYWGIQRFQRFAGTGLDMLPRRAAHALDLATWRHIDYVLDASGFSYGDQWSPANIEQVAFAAARWQRRGVPFILLPQSYGPFERPEIRSAVGRLFESATQIWVRDAVSMEHVTALLGADERVRMAPDITIGLHAPSGSSVAPGTVAVIPNINLATRKPERGGLPAYAQGLVDVITALRADGANAVLLLHSTHGDPRVVEECTRLAPDIEVIAPSNGLEAKAFIAQCDAVVSGRFHGLVSALSTGVPAIAQAVAGHLGEPAAERRDRRAGSRPGRVGRGCRGRVTTSPSCSSRRKASRTGWAEMP
;
A
#
# COMPACT_ATOMS: atom_id res chain seq x y z
N MET A 1 14.62 20.35 -6.40
CA MET A 1 13.96 19.42 -5.45
C MET A 1 13.80 20.13 -4.11
N ARG A 2 12.71 19.93 -3.35
CA ARG A 2 12.61 20.41 -1.96
C ARG A 2 12.87 19.20 -1.06
N PHE A 3 13.89 19.28 -0.21
CA PHE A 3 14.23 18.25 0.77
C PHE A 3 13.54 18.58 2.10
N SER A 4 12.95 17.57 2.74
CA SER A 4 12.41 17.67 4.09
C SER A 4 13.18 16.69 4.97
N LEU A 5 13.87 17.21 5.98
CA LEU A 5 14.59 16.44 6.99
C LEU A 5 13.62 16.08 8.11
N CYS A 6 13.44 14.78 8.38
CA CYS A 6 12.72 14.32 9.56
C CYS A 6 13.75 13.96 10.64
N SER A 7 13.79 14.71 11.73
CA SER A 7 14.73 14.52 12.84
C SER A 7 14.31 13.39 13.79
N ARG A 8 15.31 12.79 14.45
CA ARG A 8 15.18 11.69 15.42
C ARG A 8 14.22 12.04 16.58
N PRO A 9 13.32 11.14 17.00
CA PRO A 9 12.79 11.17 18.36
C PRO A 9 13.82 10.54 19.31
N SER A 10 14.34 11.35 20.23
CA SER A 10 15.05 10.89 21.43
C SER A 10 14.04 10.27 22.40
N GLY A 11 14.12 8.95 22.62
CA GLY A 11 13.30 8.26 23.62
C GLY A 11 13.19 6.76 23.36
N ALA A 12 14.10 5.98 23.93
CA ALA A 12 13.95 4.54 24.06
C ALA A 12 12.79 4.26 25.03
N ASN A 13 11.61 3.83 24.51
CA ASN A 13 10.59 3.03 25.23
C ASN A 13 9.28 2.75 24.45
N SER A 14 9.29 2.65 23.11
CA SER A 14 8.04 2.42 22.33
C SER A 14 7.86 1.00 21.75
N LEU A 15 8.89 0.14 21.75
CA LEU A 15 8.78 -1.23 21.23
C LEU A 15 7.76 -2.14 21.99
N PRO A 16 7.58 -2.04 23.33
CA PRO A 16 6.62 -2.89 24.04
C PRO A 16 5.14 -2.55 23.74
N GLN A 17 4.84 -1.27 23.46
CA GLN A 17 3.47 -0.80 23.17
C GLN A 17 3.00 -1.19 21.75
N PHE A 18 3.93 -1.34 20.80
CA PHE A 18 3.64 -1.80 19.43
C PHE A 18 3.15 -3.24 19.40
N ARG A 19 3.78 -4.13 20.19
CA ARG A 19 3.28 -5.49 20.41
C ARG A 19 1.88 -5.43 21.01
N ALA A 20 1.65 -4.61 22.04
CA ALA A 20 0.35 -4.55 22.70
C ALA A 20 -0.81 -4.11 21.78
N CYS A 21 -0.65 -3.15 20.86
CA CYS A 21 -1.80 -2.61 20.11
C CYS A 21 -2.30 -3.52 18.97
N MET A 22 -1.41 -4.12 18.18
CA MET A 22 -1.80 -5.10 17.14
C MET A 22 -2.17 -6.45 17.74
N ILE A 23 -1.46 -6.89 18.80
CA ILE A 23 -1.78 -8.13 19.50
C ILE A 23 -3.12 -7.97 20.21
N THR A 24 -3.39 -6.91 20.97
CA THR A 24 -4.60 -6.89 21.81
C THR A 24 -5.92 -6.74 21.04
N GLY A 25 -5.94 -6.20 19.81
CA GLY A 25 -7.12 -6.18 18.93
C GLY A 25 -7.38 -7.53 18.22
N LEU A 26 -6.36 -8.09 17.57
CA LEU A 26 -6.46 -9.37 16.83
C LEU A 26 -6.43 -10.59 17.77
N VAL A 27 -5.73 -10.52 18.89
CA VAL A 27 -5.78 -11.53 19.95
C VAL A 27 -7.12 -11.50 20.68
N ARG A 28 -7.79 -10.35 20.85
CA ARG A 28 -9.19 -10.37 21.35
C ARG A 28 -10.14 -11.02 20.34
N PHE A 29 -9.90 -10.87 19.04
CA PHE A 29 -10.65 -11.61 18.00
C PHE A 29 -10.36 -13.11 18.05
N ALA A 30 -9.09 -13.51 18.13
CA ALA A 30 -8.69 -14.92 18.24
C ALA A 30 -9.10 -15.57 19.58
N GLN A 31 -9.04 -14.85 20.69
CA GLN A 31 -9.43 -15.32 22.04
C GLN A 31 -10.94 -15.43 22.20
N ARG A 32 -11.74 -14.54 21.58
CA ARG A 32 -13.21 -14.66 21.59
C ARG A 32 -13.70 -15.92 20.89
N ASP A 33 -12.99 -16.39 19.86
CA ASP A 33 -13.30 -17.66 19.18
C ASP A 33 -12.73 -18.89 19.91
N ALA A 34 -11.56 -18.79 20.54
CA ALA A 34 -10.96 -19.90 21.30
C ALA A 34 -11.82 -20.35 22.51
N MET A 35 -12.67 -19.46 23.04
CA MET A 35 -13.61 -19.77 24.13
C MET A 35 -14.83 -20.61 23.68
N ARG A 36 -14.96 -20.97 22.38
CA ARG A 36 -16.08 -21.75 21.83
C ARG A 36 -15.79 -23.24 21.62
N GLY A 37 -14.93 -23.85 22.44
CA GLY A 37 -14.92 -25.30 22.69
C GLY A 37 -14.68 -26.23 21.49
N HIS A 38 -14.05 -25.76 20.41
CA HIS A 38 -13.61 -26.63 19.31
C HIS A 38 -12.14 -27.00 19.53
N THR A 39 -11.83 -28.30 19.48
CA THR A 39 -10.45 -28.82 19.38
C THR A 39 -9.59 -27.90 18.51
N MET A 40 -8.49 -27.36 19.06
CA MET A 40 -7.65 -26.32 18.42
C MET A 40 -7.09 -26.79 17.08
N GLN A 41 -7.89 -26.66 16.03
CA GLN A 41 -7.49 -26.90 14.66
C GLN A 41 -6.85 -25.63 14.14
N THR A 42 -5.59 -25.72 13.70
CA THR A 42 -4.88 -24.62 13.04
C THR A 42 -5.75 -24.01 11.94
N ARG A 43 -6.09 -22.71 12.08
CA ARG A 43 -6.90 -22.01 11.09
C ARG A 43 -6.02 -21.61 9.90
N THR A 44 -6.66 -21.35 8.77
CA THR A 44 -6.00 -20.92 7.53
C THR A 44 -6.44 -19.51 7.15
N ALA A 45 -5.48 -18.58 7.14
CA ALA A 45 -5.64 -17.20 6.73
C ALA A 45 -5.34 -17.04 5.24
N LEU A 46 -6.27 -16.54 4.43
CA LEU A 46 -5.93 -16.12 3.06
C LEU A 46 -5.30 -14.73 3.09
N VAL A 47 -4.00 -14.64 2.79
CA VAL A 47 -3.32 -13.37 2.56
C VAL A 47 -3.41 -13.03 1.07
N ARG A 48 -4.01 -11.89 0.75
CA ARG A 48 -4.26 -11.48 -0.63
C ARG A 48 -3.77 -10.06 -0.92
N GLY A 49 -3.72 -9.69 -2.20
CA GLY A 49 -3.22 -8.38 -2.63
C GLY A 49 -1.70 -8.28 -2.66
N VAL A 50 -1.01 -9.41 -2.57
CA VAL A 50 0.45 -9.51 -2.46
C VAL A 50 1.01 -10.46 -3.52
N GLY A 51 2.31 -10.33 -3.82
CA GLY A 51 2.99 -11.15 -4.81
C GLY A 51 4.50 -11.08 -4.72
N SER A 52 5.20 -11.94 -5.47
CA SER A 52 6.66 -12.06 -5.45
C SER A 52 7.41 -11.09 -6.37
N HIS A 53 6.71 -10.26 -7.15
CA HIS A 53 7.32 -9.43 -8.20
C HIS A 53 7.58 -7.98 -7.77
N ASN A 54 7.20 -7.59 -6.55
CA ASN A 54 7.41 -6.24 -6.02
C ASN A 54 7.92 -6.36 -4.59
N GLY A 55 9.10 -5.80 -4.31
CA GLY A 55 9.73 -5.90 -2.98
C GLY A 55 8.82 -5.43 -1.85
N GLY A 56 8.01 -4.39 -2.07
CA GLY A 56 7.02 -3.94 -1.10
C GLY A 56 5.87 -4.93 -0.87
N ALA A 57 5.30 -5.48 -1.94
CA ALA A 57 4.23 -6.48 -1.84
C ALA A 57 4.73 -7.77 -1.18
N GLU A 58 5.98 -8.13 -1.43
CA GLU A 58 6.63 -9.27 -0.82
C GLU A 58 6.86 -9.05 0.68
N LEU A 59 7.32 -7.86 1.10
CA LEU A 59 7.44 -7.50 2.51
C LEU A 59 6.09 -7.56 3.23
N LEU A 60 5.01 -7.07 2.61
CA LEU A 60 3.65 -7.16 3.13
C LEU A 60 3.21 -8.62 3.31
N LEU A 61 3.50 -9.49 2.34
CA LEU A 61 3.24 -10.93 2.45
C LEU A 61 3.99 -11.55 3.64
N ARG A 62 5.30 -11.31 3.73
CA ARG A 62 6.16 -11.88 4.78
C ARG A 62 5.69 -11.40 6.16
N ALA A 63 5.39 -10.10 6.32
CA ALA A 63 4.87 -9.53 7.56
C ALA A 63 3.51 -10.15 7.97
N ALA A 64 2.58 -10.27 7.01
CA ALA A 64 1.29 -10.90 7.28
C ALA A 64 1.42 -12.39 7.62
N ALA A 65 2.29 -13.12 6.91
CA ALA A 65 2.54 -14.54 7.18
C ALA A 65 3.21 -14.76 8.54
N GLU A 66 4.16 -13.90 8.94
CA GLU A 66 4.77 -13.93 10.26
C GLU A 66 3.72 -13.72 11.35
N ALA A 67 2.87 -12.69 11.21
CA ALA A 67 1.80 -12.41 12.16
C ALA A 67 0.83 -13.60 12.30
N VAL A 68 0.36 -14.16 11.18
CA VAL A 68 -0.51 -15.35 11.16
C VAL A 68 0.15 -16.53 11.88
N ARG A 69 1.44 -16.76 11.65
CA ARG A 69 2.20 -17.81 12.35
C ARG A 69 2.27 -17.56 13.86
N THR A 70 2.46 -16.31 14.30
CA THR A 70 2.46 -15.97 15.74
C THR A 70 1.11 -16.20 16.41
N TRP A 71 0.00 -16.21 15.65
CA TRP A 71 -1.33 -16.55 16.15
C TRP A 71 -1.59 -18.06 16.21
N GLY A 72 -0.61 -18.89 15.82
CA GLY A 72 -0.77 -20.35 15.74
C GLY A 72 -1.53 -20.84 14.50
N ASP A 73 -1.72 -19.96 13.51
CA ASP A 73 -2.44 -20.23 12.27
C ASP A 73 -1.47 -20.42 11.07
N ARG A 74 -2.01 -20.77 9.90
CA ARG A 74 -1.24 -20.92 8.65
C ARG A 74 -1.71 -19.96 7.58
N ALA A 75 -0.78 -19.27 6.93
CA ALA A 75 -1.08 -18.41 5.80
C ALA A 75 -1.26 -19.22 4.51
N ALA A 76 -2.23 -18.81 3.69
CA ALA A 76 -2.48 -19.27 2.34
C ALA A 76 -2.40 -18.07 1.38
N VAL A 77 -1.90 -18.31 0.16
CA VAL A 77 -1.69 -17.27 -0.86
C VAL A 77 -2.08 -17.76 -2.24
N ASP A 78 -2.48 -16.85 -3.13
CA ASP A 78 -2.74 -17.20 -4.53
C ASP A 78 -1.46 -17.73 -5.17
N ARG A 79 -1.46 -19.02 -5.50
CA ARG A 79 -0.28 -19.72 -6.03
C ARG A 79 0.18 -19.20 -7.41
N ARG A 80 -0.67 -18.42 -8.09
CA ARG A 80 -0.34 -17.78 -9.38
C ARG A 80 0.42 -16.47 -9.19
N GLN A 81 0.31 -15.85 -8.02
CA GLN A 81 0.94 -14.57 -7.70
C GLN A 81 2.20 -14.71 -6.85
N VAL A 82 2.32 -15.83 -6.13
CA VAL A 82 3.45 -16.12 -5.23
C VAL A 82 4.25 -17.32 -5.73
N SER A 83 5.55 -17.13 -5.90
CA SER A 83 6.47 -18.12 -6.42
C SER A 83 6.52 -19.39 -5.56
N SER A 84 6.82 -20.53 -6.17
CA SER A 84 6.96 -21.80 -5.45
C SER A 84 8.09 -21.80 -4.43
N ALA A 85 9.19 -21.06 -4.70
CA ALA A 85 10.29 -20.89 -3.76
C ALA A 85 9.80 -20.15 -2.50
N LEU A 86 9.21 -18.96 -2.66
CA LEU A 86 8.74 -18.15 -1.53
C LEU A 86 7.70 -18.87 -0.69
N ARG A 87 6.80 -19.65 -1.32
CA ARG A 87 5.83 -20.47 -0.59
C ARG A 87 6.49 -21.56 0.27
N ARG A 88 7.55 -22.19 -0.20
CA ARG A 88 8.28 -23.20 0.60
C ARG A 88 9.04 -22.54 1.75
N ASP A 89 9.78 -21.48 1.46
CA ASP A 89 10.62 -20.78 2.44
C ASP A 89 9.81 -20.25 3.63
N TRP A 90 8.57 -19.84 3.38
CA TRP A 90 7.64 -19.31 4.39
C TRP A 90 6.54 -20.28 4.82
N VAL A 91 6.58 -21.52 4.35
CA VAL A 91 5.59 -22.58 4.68
C VAL A 91 4.15 -22.09 4.44
N LEU A 92 3.93 -21.52 3.26
CA LEU A 92 2.66 -20.94 2.82
C LEU A 92 1.85 -21.97 2.04
N ARG A 93 0.56 -22.09 2.38
CA ARG A 93 -0.37 -22.92 1.60
C ARG A 93 -0.65 -22.28 0.25
N GLY A 94 -0.68 -23.09 -0.80
CA GLY A 94 -1.15 -22.68 -2.12
C GLY A 94 -2.67 -22.62 -2.15
N TYR A 95 -3.22 -21.41 -2.26
CA TYR A 95 -4.65 -21.21 -2.46
C TYR A 95 -5.02 -21.48 -3.93
N TRP A 96 -5.90 -22.47 -4.15
CA TRP A 96 -6.50 -22.80 -5.43
C TRP A 96 -7.95 -22.32 -5.45
N GLY A 97 -8.16 -21.08 -5.93
CA GLY A 97 -9.49 -20.52 -6.09
C GLY A 97 -9.60 -19.72 -7.38
N ILE A 98 -10.47 -20.16 -8.28
CA ILE A 98 -10.80 -19.42 -9.50
C ILE A 98 -12.05 -18.60 -9.24
N GLN A 99 -11.90 -17.29 -9.03
CA GLN A 99 -13.01 -16.39 -8.68
C GLN A 99 -14.18 -16.42 -9.68
N ARG A 100 -13.88 -16.66 -10.98
CA ARG A 100 -14.89 -16.71 -12.07
C ARG A 100 -15.62 -18.06 -12.22
N PHE A 101 -15.08 -19.17 -11.72
CA PHE A 101 -15.59 -20.53 -12.01
C PHE A 101 -16.18 -21.24 -10.80
N GLN A 102 -16.69 -20.48 -9.82
CA GLN A 102 -17.31 -21.05 -8.61
C GLN A 102 -18.70 -21.67 -8.81
N ARG A 103 -19.21 -21.78 -10.05
CA ARG A 103 -20.34 -22.67 -10.37
C ARG A 103 -20.00 -24.15 -10.11
N PHE A 104 -18.70 -24.45 -10.04
CA PHE A 104 -18.15 -25.75 -9.64
C PHE A 104 -17.60 -25.74 -8.20
N ALA A 105 -17.93 -24.74 -7.38
CA ALA A 105 -17.54 -24.73 -5.97
C ALA A 105 -18.16 -25.95 -5.28
N GLY A 106 -17.33 -26.88 -4.81
CA GLY A 106 -17.78 -28.18 -4.30
C GLY A 106 -17.51 -29.38 -5.20
N THR A 107 -16.73 -29.23 -6.28
CA THR A 107 -16.14 -30.35 -7.03
C THR A 107 -14.60 -30.30 -6.99
N GLY A 108 -13.94 -31.43 -7.22
CA GLY A 108 -12.47 -31.52 -7.26
C GLY A 108 -11.80 -31.19 -5.92
N LEU A 109 -10.79 -30.31 -5.94
CA LEU A 109 -9.99 -29.96 -4.76
C LEU A 109 -10.80 -29.34 -3.61
N ASP A 110 -11.98 -28.79 -3.89
CA ASP A 110 -12.88 -28.26 -2.86
C ASP A 110 -13.47 -29.36 -1.97
N MET A 111 -13.58 -30.59 -2.47
CA MET A 111 -14.09 -31.72 -1.69
C MET A 111 -13.04 -32.35 -0.78
N LEU A 112 -11.76 -31.98 -0.94
CA LEU A 112 -10.70 -32.53 -0.11
C LEU A 112 -10.99 -32.22 1.37
N PRO A 113 -10.97 -33.23 2.26
CA PRO A 113 -11.08 -32.98 3.68
C PRO A 113 -9.95 -32.06 4.15
N ARG A 114 -10.23 -31.18 5.12
CA ARG A 114 -9.27 -30.19 5.63
C ARG A 114 -7.92 -30.82 6.00
N ARG A 115 -7.92 -32.01 6.61
CA ARG A 115 -6.68 -32.74 6.96
C ARG A 115 -5.84 -33.09 5.72
N ALA A 116 -6.47 -33.57 4.66
CA ALA A 116 -5.80 -33.92 3.41
C ALA A 116 -5.31 -32.67 2.67
N ALA A 117 -6.14 -31.63 2.56
CA ALA A 117 -5.72 -30.35 2.00
C ALA A 117 -4.53 -29.76 2.77
N HIS A 118 -4.57 -29.88 4.11
CA HIS A 118 -3.50 -29.41 4.97
C HIS A 118 -2.19 -30.19 4.78
N ALA A 119 -2.26 -31.51 4.59
CA ALA A 119 -1.09 -32.36 4.34
C ALA A 119 -0.43 -32.08 2.98
N LEU A 120 -1.18 -31.52 2.02
CA LEU A 120 -0.70 -31.19 0.68
C LEU A 120 -0.28 -29.72 0.53
N ASP A 121 -0.25 -28.94 1.62
CA ASP A 121 -0.08 -27.48 1.60
C ASP A 121 -1.01 -26.77 0.62
N LEU A 122 -2.25 -27.26 0.53
CA LEU A 122 -3.30 -26.71 -0.29
C LEU A 122 -4.36 -26.05 0.58
N ALA A 123 -4.89 -24.94 0.07
CA ALA A 123 -6.11 -24.34 0.56
C ALA A 123 -7.03 -24.09 -0.63
N THR A 124 -8.33 -24.24 -0.40
CA THR A 124 -9.34 -23.82 -1.37
C THR A 124 -10.33 -22.93 -0.66
N TRP A 125 -11.36 -22.46 -1.37
CA TRP A 125 -12.28 -21.51 -0.77
C TRP A 125 -12.89 -22.06 0.54
N ARG A 126 -13.18 -23.36 0.66
CA ARG A 126 -13.75 -24.00 1.87
C ARG A 126 -12.81 -24.09 3.06
N HIS A 127 -11.51 -24.01 2.82
CA HIS A 127 -10.47 -24.17 3.84
C HIS A 127 -10.07 -22.86 4.49
N ILE A 128 -10.52 -21.72 3.95
CA ILE A 128 -10.18 -20.39 4.47
C ILE A 128 -11.10 -20.04 5.64
N ASP A 129 -10.48 -19.67 6.76
CA ASP A 129 -11.16 -19.31 8.00
C ASP A 129 -11.30 -17.80 8.15
N TYR A 130 -10.36 -17.03 7.60
CA TYR A 130 -10.43 -15.56 7.51
C TYR A 130 -9.53 -15.05 6.38
N VAL A 131 -9.78 -13.82 5.91
CA VAL A 131 -9.03 -13.18 4.83
C VAL A 131 -8.34 -11.93 5.36
N LEU A 132 -7.06 -11.79 5.03
CA LEU A 132 -6.26 -10.60 5.27
C LEU A 132 -5.90 -9.95 3.93
N ASP A 133 -6.40 -8.75 3.71
CA ASP A 133 -6.09 -7.97 2.52
C ASP A 133 -4.92 -7.03 2.76
N ALA A 134 -3.79 -7.34 2.14
CA ALA A 134 -2.54 -6.62 2.27
C ALA A 134 -2.16 -5.90 0.95
N SER A 135 -3.14 -5.36 0.22
CA SER A 135 -2.93 -4.73 -1.10
C SER A 135 -2.09 -3.44 -1.04
N GLY A 136 -1.94 -2.82 0.13
CA GLY A 136 -1.02 -1.71 0.39
C GLY A 136 -1.48 -0.35 -0.13
N PHE A 137 -1.74 -0.20 -1.44
CA PHE A 137 -2.41 0.98 -1.99
C PHE A 137 -3.13 0.61 -3.27
N SER A 138 -4.33 0.04 -3.17
CA SER A 138 -5.10 -0.44 -4.34
C SER A 138 -6.54 0.06 -4.42
N TYR A 139 -6.93 0.98 -3.52
CA TYR A 139 -8.30 1.48 -3.40
C TYR A 139 -8.30 3.01 -3.47
N GLY A 140 -8.46 3.54 -4.67
CA GLY A 140 -8.44 4.98 -4.95
C GLY A 140 -8.56 5.26 -6.45
N ASP A 141 -8.70 6.54 -6.80
CA ASP A 141 -9.05 6.97 -8.16
C ASP A 141 -8.04 6.60 -9.25
N GLN A 142 -6.78 6.37 -8.90
CA GLN A 142 -5.73 5.93 -9.82
C GLN A 142 -5.86 4.46 -10.28
N TRP A 143 -6.79 3.70 -9.69
CA TRP A 143 -6.97 2.29 -10.00
C TRP A 143 -8.20 2.04 -10.87
N SER A 144 -8.26 0.86 -11.48
CA SER A 144 -9.41 0.43 -12.28
C SER A 144 -10.60 0.12 -11.37
N PRO A 145 -11.79 0.69 -11.63
CA PRO A 145 -12.99 0.36 -10.86
C PRO A 145 -13.32 -1.13 -10.96
N ALA A 146 -13.14 -1.75 -12.13
CA ALA A 146 -13.38 -3.17 -12.33
C ALA A 146 -12.53 -4.07 -11.41
N ASN A 147 -11.29 -3.67 -11.10
CA ASN A 147 -10.44 -4.42 -10.17
C ASN A 147 -10.98 -4.32 -8.74
N ILE A 148 -11.43 -3.14 -8.31
CA ILE A 148 -12.02 -2.92 -6.99
C ILE A 148 -13.36 -3.67 -6.88
N GLU A 149 -14.16 -3.69 -7.95
CA GLU A 149 -15.42 -4.42 -8.01
C GLU A 149 -15.25 -5.93 -7.86
N GLN A 150 -14.23 -6.52 -8.52
CA GLN A 150 -13.90 -7.94 -8.34
C GLN A 150 -13.54 -8.25 -6.88
N VAL A 151 -12.82 -7.33 -6.24
CA VAL A 151 -12.49 -7.44 -4.82
C VAL A 151 -13.72 -7.33 -3.93
N ALA A 152 -14.57 -6.33 -4.16
CA ALA A 152 -15.82 -6.15 -3.43
C ALA A 152 -16.73 -7.39 -3.57
N PHE A 153 -16.84 -7.94 -4.78
CA PHE A 153 -17.60 -9.17 -5.04
C PHE A 153 -17.03 -10.37 -4.26
N ALA A 154 -15.71 -10.53 -4.23
CA ALA A 154 -15.06 -11.57 -3.45
C ALA A 154 -15.29 -11.38 -1.94
N ALA A 155 -15.15 -10.16 -1.42
CA ALA A 155 -15.38 -9.82 -0.02
C ALA A 155 -16.83 -10.12 0.40
N ALA A 156 -17.82 -9.72 -0.39
CA ALA A 156 -19.23 -10.02 -0.14
C ALA A 156 -19.51 -11.53 -0.10
N ARG A 157 -18.77 -12.32 -0.89
CA ARG A 157 -18.88 -13.79 -0.83
C ARG A 157 -18.31 -14.37 0.46
N TRP A 158 -17.17 -13.86 0.92
CA TRP A 158 -16.60 -14.29 2.21
C TRP A 158 -17.54 -13.95 3.36
N GLN A 159 -18.07 -12.72 3.38
CA GLN A 159 -19.04 -12.26 4.36
C GLN A 159 -20.31 -13.13 4.41
N ARG A 160 -20.91 -13.46 3.25
CA ARG A 160 -22.08 -14.36 3.17
C ARG A 160 -21.83 -15.75 3.75
N ARG A 161 -20.57 -16.16 3.88
CA ARG A 161 -20.18 -17.45 4.48
C ARG A 161 -19.77 -17.32 5.95
N GLY A 162 -19.88 -16.13 6.53
CA GLY A 162 -19.38 -15.84 7.87
C GLY A 162 -17.85 -15.85 7.98
N VAL A 163 -17.12 -15.75 6.87
CA VAL A 163 -15.65 -15.66 6.88
C VAL A 163 -15.24 -14.19 7.03
N PRO A 164 -14.51 -13.82 8.09
CA PRO A 164 -14.04 -12.45 8.29
C PRO A 164 -13.16 -11.97 7.14
N PHE A 165 -13.41 -10.75 6.68
CA PHE A 165 -12.60 -10.08 5.67
C PHE A 165 -12.00 -8.82 6.26
N ILE A 166 -10.69 -8.85 6.52
CA ILE A 166 -9.97 -7.79 7.23
C ILE A 166 -9.07 -7.07 6.24
N LEU A 167 -9.27 -5.77 6.10
CA LEU A 167 -8.35 -4.91 5.35
C LEU A 167 -7.21 -4.51 6.29
N LEU A 168 -5.99 -4.99 6.01
CA LEU A 168 -4.79 -4.62 6.77
C LEU A 168 -4.38 -3.16 6.50
N PRO A 169 -3.53 -2.56 7.37
CA PRO A 169 -3.07 -1.18 7.21
C PRO A 169 -2.61 -0.85 5.79
N GLN A 170 -3.39 -0.02 5.10
CA GLN A 170 -3.09 0.40 3.74
C GLN A 170 -3.56 1.83 3.48
N SER A 171 -3.10 2.42 2.38
CA SER A 171 -3.55 3.74 1.95
C SER A 171 -4.84 3.63 1.14
N TYR A 172 -5.69 4.64 1.28
CA TYR A 172 -7.02 4.73 0.69
C TYR A 172 -7.25 6.10 0.06
N GLY A 173 -8.02 6.10 -1.02
CA GLY A 173 -8.46 7.31 -1.68
C GLY A 173 -7.43 7.90 -2.66
N PRO A 174 -7.74 9.06 -3.25
CA PRO A 174 -9.05 9.72 -3.17
C PRO A 174 -10.19 8.90 -3.81
N PHE A 175 -11.43 9.27 -3.50
CA PHE A 175 -12.67 8.61 -4.00
C PHE A 175 -13.57 9.61 -4.75
N GLU A 176 -12.97 10.46 -5.58
CA GLU A 176 -13.67 11.50 -6.34
C GLU A 176 -14.47 10.91 -7.49
N ARG A 177 -14.00 9.81 -8.09
CA ARG A 177 -14.70 9.14 -9.20
C ARG A 177 -15.91 8.35 -8.67
N PRO A 178 -17.12 8.58 -9.20
CA PRO A 178 -18.33 7.90 -8.72
C PRO A 178 -18.23 6.37 -8.76
N GLU A 179 -17.59 5.80 -9.79
CA GLU A 179 -17.47 4.34 -9.94
C GLU A 179 -16.53 3.76 -8.88
N ILE A 180 -15.43 4.46 -8.59
CA ILE A 180 -14.47 4.06 -7.55
C ILE A 180 -15.12 4.17 -6.18
N ARG A 181 -15.78 5.29 -5.89
CA ARG A 181 -16.53 5.50 -4.66
C ARG A 181 -17.55 4.39 -4.42
N SER A 182 -18.32 4.04 -5.46
CA SER A 182 -19.32 2.98 -5.40
C SER A 182 -18.69 1.61 -5.16
N ALA A 183 -17.61 1.27 -5.87
CA ALA A 183 -16.92 -0.01 -5.72
C ALA A 183 -16.26 -0.17 -4.34
N VAL A 184 -15.61 0.88 -3.83
CA VAL A 184 -15.01 0.90 -2.50
C VAL A 184 -16.08 0.84 -1.40
N GLY A 185 -17.21 1.53 -1.57
CA GLY A 185 -18.35 1.43 -0.66
C GLY A 185 -18.80 -0.03 -0.47
N ARG A 186 -19.01 -0.76 -1.56
CA ARG A 186 -19.37 -2.19 -1.52
C ARG A 186 -18.31 -3.07 -0.85
N LEU A 187 -17.02 -2.75 -1.06
CA LEU A 187 -15.93 -3.45 -0.37
C LEU A 187 -16.00 -3.21 1.15
N PHE A 188 -16.19 -1.96 1.57
CA PHE A 188 -16.28 -1.59 2.99
C PHE A 188 -17.53 -2.15 3.69
N GLU A 189 -18.65 -2.25 3.00
CA GLU A 189 -19.85 -2.96 3.50
C GLU A 189 -19.57 -4.42 3.85
N SER A 190 -18.67 -5.06 3.09
CA SER A 190 -18.29 -6.46 3.30
C SER A 190 -17.14 -6.66 4.29
N ALA A 191 -16.45 -5.59 4.68
CA ALA A 191 -15.28 -5.66 5.54
C ALA A 191 -15.68 -5.83 7.02
N THR A 192 -15.02 -6.77 7.69
CA THR A 192 -15.15 -6.99 9.14
C THR A 192 -14.36 -5.93 9.92
N GLN A 193 -13.20 -5.53 9.42
CA GLN A 193 -12.33 -4.52 10.03
C GLN A 193 -11.55 -3.81 8.91
N ILE A 194 -11.40 -2.50 9.05
CA ILE A 194 -10.73 -1.61 8.10
C ILE A 194 -9.58 -0.91 8.84
N TRP A 195 -8.34 -1.25 8.48
CA TRP A 195 -7.16 -0.59 9.01
C TRP A 195 -6.60 0.42 8.01
N VAL A 196 -6.50 1.66 8.46
CA VAL A 196 -6.00 2.78 7.66
C VAL A 196 -4.58 3.12 8.07
N ARG A 197 -3.69 3.29 7.08
CA ARG A 197 -2.25 3.48 7.33
C ARG A 197 -1.83 4.91 7.65
N ASP A 198 -2.55 5.90 7.13
CA ASP A 198 -2.16 7.31 7.19
C ASP A 198 -3.36 8.24 7.36
N ALA A 199 -3.11 9.45 7.85
CA ALA A 199 -4.15 10.42 8.20
C ALA A 199 -4.96 10.89 6.97
N VAL A 200 -4.32 11.05 5.81
CA VAL A 200 -5.01 11.44 4.56
C VAL A 200 -5.99 10.37 4.12
N SER A 201 -5.57 9.11 4.20
CA SER A 201 -6.44 7.96 3.97
C SER A 201 -7.59 7.90 4.97
N MET A 202 -7.35 8.29 6.23
CA MET A 202 -8.40 8.34 7.26
C MET A 202 -9.46 9.39 6.90
N GLU A 203 -9.04 10.57 6.46
CA GLU A 203 -9.95 11.61 5.98
C GLU A 203 -10.82 11.12 4.82
N HIS A 204 -10.22 10.43 3.83
CA HIS A 204 -10.98 9.87 2.71
C HIS A 204 -11.98 8.78 3.13
N VAL A 205 -11.59 7.88 4.04
CA VAL A 205 -12.46 6.82 4.54
C VAL A 205 -13.58 7.38 5.39
N THR A 206 -13.30 8.30 6.31
CA THR A 206 -14.31 8.98 7.14
C THR A 206 -15.26 9.82 6.29
N ALA A 207 -14.78 10.49 5.24
CA ALA A 207 -15.65 11.23 4.33
C ALA A 207 -16.61 10.32 3.53
N LEU A 208 -16.26 9.03 3.35
CA LEU A 208 -17.09 8.06 2.65
C LEU A 208 -18.06 7.33 3.58
N LEU A 209 -17.60 6.88 4.76
CA LEU A 209 -18.36 6.03 5.67
C LEU A 209 -18.99 6.79 6.85
N GLY A 210 -18.54 8.01 7.12
CA GLY A 210 -18.80 8.68 8.39
C GLY A 210 -18.00 8.06 9.54
N ALA A 211 -18.53 8.18 10.76
CA ALA A 211 -17.97 7.52 11.92
C ALA A 211 -18.34 6.03 11.90
N ASP A 212 -17.33 5.16 11.74
CA ASP A 212 -17.50 3.71 11.68
C ASP A 212 -16.49 3.04 12.62
N GLU A 213 -16.97 2.26 13.58
CA GLU A 213 -16.15 1.59 14.61
C GLU A 213 -15.18 0.54 14.05
N ARG A 214 -15.46 0.06 12.83
CA ARG A 214 -14.62 -0.88 12.09
C ARG A 214 -13.42 -0.16 11.46
N VAL A 215 -13.39 1.17 11.41
CA VAL A 215 -12.28 1.94 10.86
C VAL A 215 -11.33 2.33 11.97
N ARG A 216 -10.07 1.90 11.86
CA ARG A 216 -9.03 2.20 12.85
C ARG A 216 -7.71 2.52 12.17
N MET A 217 -6.92 3.39 12.77
CA MET A 217 -5.59 3.69 12.26
C MET A 217 -4.57 2.72 12.85
N ALA A 218 -3.68 2.20 12.01
CA ALA A 218 -2.53 1.43 12.42
C ALA A 218 -1.39 1.63 11.42
N PRO A 219 -0.13 1.59 11.84
CA PRO A 219 0.99 1.82 10.95
C PRO A 219 1.20 0.62 10.01
N ASP A 220 2.09 0.78 9.03
CA ASP A 220 2.41 -0.28 8.07
C ASP A 220 2.91 -1.55 8.77
N ILE A 221 2.38 -2.71 8.36
CA ILE A 221 2.72 -4.00 8.99
C ILE A 221 4.19 -4.41 8.79
N THR A 222 4.86 -3.87 7.76
CA THR A 222 6.26 -4.19 7.46
C THR A 222 7.26 -3.61 8.46
N ILE A 223 6.81 -2.69 9.34
CA ILE A 223 7.60 -2.19 10.46
C ILE A 223 7.97 -3.33 11.42
N GLY A 224 7.04 -4.27 11.66
CA GLY A 224 7.27 -5.40 12.56
C GLY A 224 8.11 -6.52 11.96
N LEU A 225 8.41 -6.47 10.66
CA LEU A 225 9.19 -7.49 9.97
C LEU A 225 10.68 -7.28 10.24
N HIS A 226 11.32 -8.25 10.86
CA HIS A 226 12.76 -8.20 11.16
C HIS A 226 13.56 -8.47 9.89
N ALA A 227 14.58 -7.65 9.66
CA ALA A 227 15.57 -7.95 8.64
C ALA A 227 16.49 -9.07 9.15
N PRO A 228 16.84 -10.06 8.32
CA PRO A 228 17.92 -10.98 8.66
C PRO A 228 19.22 -10.21 8.85
N SER A 229 20.10 -10.70 9.72
CA SER A 229 21.48 -10.21 9.80
C SER A 229 22.13 -10.38 8.42
N GLY A 230 22.36 -9.27 7.73
CA GLY A 230 23.00 -9.25 6.42
C GLY A 230 24.52 -9.23 6.52
N SER A 231 25.17 -9.39 5.37
CA SER A 231 26.59 -9.05 5.24
C SER A 231 26.81 -7.58 5.56
N SER A 232 27.89 -7.26 6.27
CA SER A 232 28.26 -5.86 6.53
C SER A 232 28.49 -5.13 5.21
N VAL A 233 27.87 -3.95 5.06
CA VAL A 233 28.19 -3.04 3.95
C VAL A 233 29.42 -2.21 4.31
N ALA A 234 30.06 -1.58 3.31
CA ALA A 234 31.18 -0.69 3.57
C ALA A 234 30.76 0.49 4.48
N PRO A 235 31.59 0.93 5.43
CA PRO A 235 31.32 2.14 6.21
C PRO A 235 31.09 3.35 5.29
N GLY A 236 30.21 4.27 5.68
CA GLY A 236 29.86 5.43 4.86
C GLY A 236 28.82 5.16 3.78
N THR A 237 28.22 3.95 3.73
CA THR A 237 27.31 3.58 2.64
C THR A 237 25.98 4.32 2.71
N VAL A 238 25.63 5.03 1.64
CA VAL A 238 24.35 5.73 1.46
C VAL A 238 23.59 5.12 0.29
N ALA A 239 22.41 4.56 0.54
CA ALA A 239 21.60 3.95 -0.52
C ALA A 239 20.67 4.96 -1.16
N VAL A 240 20.77 5.13 -2.47
CA VAL A 240 19.85 5.94 -3.29
C VAL A 240 18.87 5.00 -3.99
N ILE A 241 17.58 5.11 -3.66
CA ILE A 241 16.53 4.20 -4.15
C ILE A 241 15.64 4.95 -5.17
N PRO A 242 15.67 4.56 -6.46
CA PRO A 242 14.85 5.18 -7.48
C PRO A 242 13.37 4.79 -7.33
N ASN A 243 12.49 5.61 -7.90
CA ASN A 243 11.08 5.26 -8.12
C ASN A 243 10.64 5.74 -9.49
N ILE A 244 10.46 4.81 -10.43
CA ILE A 244 10.00 5.11 -11.80
C ILE A 244 8.71 5.94 -11.83
N ASN A 245 7.84 5.82 -10.82
CA ASN A 245 6.59 6.58 -10.76
C ASN A 245 6.83 8.09 -10.58
N LEU A 246 7.97 8.50 -10.00
CA LEU A 246 8.32 9.91 -9.89
C LEU A 246 8.70 10.48 -11.27
N ALA A 247 9.36 9.70 -12.11
CA ALA A 247 9.68 10.07 -13.48
C ALA A 247 8.43 10.14 -14.38
N THR A 248 7.51 9.19 -14.24
CA THR A 248 6.35 9.08 -15.15
C THR A 248 5.19 10.00 -14.82
N ARG A 249 5.01 10.41 -13.55
CA ARG A 249 3.90 11.29 -13.14
C ARG A 249 4.06 12.75 -13.56
N LYS A 250 5.27 13.16 -13.95
CA LYS A 250 5.60 14.54 -14.31
C LYS A 250 6.48 14.60 -15.56
N PRO A 251 6.00 14.11 -16.72
CA PRO A 251 6.79 14.07 -17.96
C PRO A 251 7.24 15.47 -18.41
N GLU A 252 6.47 16.52 -18.06
CA GLU A 252 6.81 17.92 -18.35
C GLU A 252 8.10 18.40 -17.67
N ARG A 253 8.59 17.67 -16.66
CA ARG A 253 9.85 17.95 -15.97
C ARG A 253 11.05 17.19 -16.56
N GLY A 254 10.95 16.75 -17.81
CA GLY A 254 12.00 16.01 -18.51
C GLY A 254 11.99 14.50 -18.26
N GLY A 255 10.93 13.97 -17.62
CA GLY A 255 10.66 12.55 -17.50
C GLY A 255 11.80 11.71 -16.92
N LEU A 256 12.05 10.56 -17.54
CA LEU A 256 13.06 9.59 -17.11
C LEU A 256 14.50 10.15 -17.18
N PRO A 257 14.96 10.78 -18.29
CA PRO A 257 16.32 11.32 -18.36
C PRO A 257 16.63 12.36 -17.28
N ALA A 258 15.73 13.31 -17.04
CA ALA A 258 15.94 14.34 -16.01
C ALA A 258 15.89 13.76 -14.59
N TYR A 259 15.05 12.75 -14.35
CA TYR A 259 15.02 12.06 -13.07
C TYR A 259 16.31 11.26 -12.82
N ALA A 260 16.80 10.53 -13.82
CA ALA A 260 18.06 9.80 -13.74
C ALA A 260 19.24 10.75 -13.49
N GLN A 261 19.30 11.88 -14.22
CA GLN A 261 20.32 12.91 -13.97
C GLN A 261 20.27 13.41 -12.53
N GLY A 262 19.09 13.73 -11.99
CA GLY A 262 18.96 14.17 -10.60
C GLY A 262 19.42 13.14 -9.56
N LEU A 263 19.27 11.84 -9.85
CA LEU A 263 19.82 10.78 -8.98
C LEU A 263 21.34 10.71 -9.08
N VAL A 264 21.90 10.83 -10.28
CA VAL A 264 23.35 10.88 -10.51
C VAL A 264 23.96 12.09 -9.81
N ASP A 265 23.31 13.25 -9.87
CA ASP A 265 23.76 14.47 -9.19
C ASP A 265 23.79 14.27 -7.67
N VAL A 266 22.77 13.61 -7.10
CA VAL A 266 22.74 13.26 -5.66
C VAL A 266 23.88 12.30 -5.29
N ILE A 267 24.09 11.24 -6.09
CA ILE A 267 25.17 10.27 -5.84
C ILE A 267 26.53 10.96 -5.93
N THR A 268 26.72 11.82 -6.93
CA THR A 268 27.96 12.58 -7.13
C THR A 268 28.25 13.52 -5.96
N ALA A 269 27.23 14.27 -5.51
CA ALA A 269 27.37 15.15 -4.34
C ALA A 269 27.72 14.36 -3.07
N LEU A 270 27.04 13.24 -2.81
CA LEU A 270 27.33 12.38 -1.65
C LEU A 270 28.76 11.82 -1.70
N ARG A 271 29.24 11.40 -2.88
CA ARG A 271 30.62 10.91 -3.08
C ARG A 271 31.65 12.02 -2.88
N ALA A 272 31.36 13.24 -3.32
CA ALA A 272 32.23 14.40 -3.08
C ALA A 272 32.40 14.71 -1.58
N ASP A 273 31.37 14.42 -0.78
CA ASP A 273 31.39 14.52 0.69
C ASP A 273 31.98 13.26 1.38
N GLY A 274 32.52 12.31 0.61
CA GLY A 274 33.20 11.11 1.13
C GLY A 274 32.30 9.92 1.43
N ALA A 275 31.01 9.96 1.08
CA ALA A 275 30.11 8.83 1.28
C ALA A 275 30.29 7.75 0.19
N ASN A 276 30.11 6.48 0.56
CA ASN A 276 29.98 5.39 -0.38
C ASN A 276 28.54 5.33 -0.92
N ALA A 277 28.19 6.26 -1.82
CA ALA A 277 26.84 6.34 -2.38
C ALA A 277 26.63 5.30 -3.48
N VAL A 278 25.59 4.48 -3.31
CA VAL A 278 25.22 3.37 -4.21
C VAL A 278 23.78 3.51 -4.69
N LEU A 279 23.49 2.99 -5.88
CA LEU A 279 22.12 2.90 -6.39
C LEU A 279 21.51 1.55 -5.98
N LEU A 280 20.38 1.57 -5.28
CA LEU A 280 19.73 0.35 -4.78
C LEU A 280 18.44 0.06 -5.55
N LEU A 281 18.43 -1.05 -6.30
CA LEU A 281 17.23 -1.51 -7.01
C LEU A 281 16.24 -2.15 -6.01
N HIS A 282 15.08 -1.51 -5.80
CA HIS A 282 14.09 -1.95 -4.82
C HIS A 282 12.80 -2.54 -5.44
N SER A 283 12.59 -2.37 -6.75
CA SER A 283 11.47 -2.92 -7.50
C SER A 283 11.98 -3.49 -8.81
N THR A 284 11.62 -4.73 -9.14
CA THR A 284 11.93 -5.30 -10.46
C THR A 284 11.04 -4.74 -11.57
N HIS A 285 9.94 -4.07 -11.20
CA HIS A 285 9.05 -3.41 -12.16
C HIS A 285 9.40 -1.91 -12.29
N GLY A 286 9.79 -1.52 -13.50
CA GLY A 286 10.01 -0.13 -13.91
C GLY A 286 11.31 0.52 -13.44
N ASP A 287 11.75 0.28 -12.20
CA ASP A 287 13.02 0.84 -11.69
C ASP A 287 14.28 0.38 -12.44
N PRO A 288 14.38 -0.83 -13.04
CA PRO A 288 15.54 -1.18 -13.85
C PRO A 288 15.82 -0.19 -14.98
N ARG A 289 14.79 0.45 -15.54
CA ARG A 289 14.94 1.50 -16.57
C ARG A 289 15.59 2.76 -16.01
N VAL A 290 15.33 3.10 -14.74
CA VAL A 290 15.98 4.23 -14.08
C VAL A 290 17.45 3.90 -13.82
N VAL A 291 17.73 2.67 -13.37
CA VAL A 291 19.08 2.17 -13.16
C VAL A 291 19.90 2.21 -14.45
N GLU A 292 19.35 1.69 -15.56
CA GLU A 292 19.98 1.69 -16.87
C GLU A 292 20.38 3.11 -17.31
N GLU A 293 19.46 4.07 -17.22
CA GLU A 293 19.75 5.47 -17.56
C GLU A 293 20.80 6.10 -16.62
N CYS A 294 20.77 5.79 -15.32
CA CYS A 294 21.80 6.26 -14.39
C CYS A 294 23.18 5.69 -14.75
N THR A 295 23.27 4.40 -15.07
CA THR A 295 24.53 3.75 -15.47
C THR A 295 25.05 4.23 -16.81
N ARG A 296 24.16 4.69 -17.72
CA ARG A 296 24.57 5.33 -18.98
C ARG A 296 25.18 6.71 -18.74
N LEU A 297 24.67 7.47 -17.77
CA LEU A 297 25.16 8.79 -17.40
C LEU A 297 26.45 8.73 -16.55
N ALA A 298 26.57 7.73 -15.69
CA ALA A 298 27.70 7.51 -14.80
C ALA A 298 28.00 6.00 -14.68
N PRO A 299 28.86 5.44 -15.57
CA PRO A 299 29.16 4.01 -15.65
C PRO A 299 29.83 3.39 -14.43
N ASP A 300 30.41 4.21 -13.55
CA ASP A 300 31.09 3.83 -12.32
C ASP A 300 30.16 3.80 -11.08
N ILE A 301 28.86 4.06 -11.26
CA ILE A 301 27.90 3.93 -10.17
C ILE A 301 27.76 2.45 -9.79
N GLU A 302 28.01 2.15 -8.51
CA GLU A 302 27.74 0.83 -7.95
C GLU A 302 26.22 0.63 -7.85
N VAL A 303 25.76 -0.50 -8.39
CA VAL A 303 24.35 -0.89 -8.36
C VAL A 303 24.19 -2.14 -7.48
N ILE A 304 23.41 -1.99 -6.42
CA ILE A 304 23.02 -3.10 -5.55
C ILE A 304 21.63 -3.57 -5.97
N ALA A 305 21.51 -4.85 -6.31
CA ALA A 305 20.27 -5.47 -6.75
C ALA A 305 19.93 -6.70 -5.88
N PRO A 306 19.32 -6.50 -4.70
CA PRO A 306 18.88 -7.61 -3.85
C PRO A 306 17.86 -8.49 -4.57
N SER A 307 17.86 -9.80 -4.24
CA SER A 307 16.97 -10.75 -4.92
C SER A 307 15.50 -10.59 -4.51
N ASN A 308 15.25 -9.99 -3.34
CA ASN A 308 13.93 -9.87 -2.74
C ASN A 308 13.82 -8.68 -1.78
N GLY A 309 12.57 -8.36 -1.38
CA GLY A 309 12.31 -7.23 -0.49
C GLY A 309 12.94 -7.35 0.90
N LEU A 310 13.10 -8.57 1.41
CA LEU A 310 13.70 -8.83 2.72
C LEU A 310 15.23 -8.58 2.70
N GLU A 311 15.91 -9.01 1.64
CA GLU A 311 17.33 -8.69 1.42
C GLU A 311 17.54 -7.19 1.22
N ALA A 312 16.63 -6.51 0.50
CA ALA A 312 16.68 -5.06 0.39
C ALA A 312 16.55 -4.38 1.75
N LYS A 313 15.65 -4.88 2.63
CA LYS A 313 15.52 -4.39 4.01
C LYS A 313 16.80 -4.65 4.81
N ALA A 314 17.42 -5.82 4.66
CA ALA A 314 18.68 -6.16 5.33
C ALA A 314 19.84 -5.27 4.90
N PHE A 315 19.97 -5.03 3.59
CA PHE A 315 20.97 -4.10 3.06
C PHE A 315 20.76 -2.68 3.61
N ILE A 316 19.52 -2.18 3.53
CA ILE A 316 19.15 -0.85 4.05
C ILE A 316 19.49 -0.72 5.53
N ALA A 317 19.27 -1.76 6.34
CA ALA A 317 19.55 -1.76 7.77
C ALA A 317 21.04 -1.59 8.12
N GLN A 318 21.94 -1.80 7.16
CA GLN A 318 23.38 -1.63 7.35
C GLN A 318 23.90 -0.30 6.78
N CYS A 319 23.08 0.47 6.07
CA CYS A 319 23.48 1.77 5.52
C CYS A 319 23.49 2.87 6.59
N ASP A 320 24.29 3.91 6.37
CA ASP A 320 24.35 5.10 7.24
C ASP A 320 23.21 6.08 6.95
N ALA A 321 22.73 6.11 5.71
CA ALA A 321 21.54 6.86 5.31
C ALA A 321 20.88 6.29 4.06
N VAL A 322 19.63 6.68 3.83
CA VAL A 322 18.87 6.33 2.62
C VAL A 322 18.24 7.56 1.98
N VAL A 323 18.33 7.68 0.66
CA VAL A 323 17.57 8.65 -0.14
C VAL A 323 16.59 7.88 -1.02
N SER A 324 15.30 7.87 -0.70
CA SER A 324 14.34 6.96 -1.34
C SER A 324 13.12 7.65 -1.90
N GLY A 325 12.78 7.32 -3.16
CA GLY A 325 11.47 7.60 -3.75
C GLY A 325 10.42 6.52 -3.47
N ARG A 326 10.80 5.39 -2.85
CA ARG A 326 9.93 4.24 -2.59
C ARG A 326 9.49 4.21 -1.12
N PHE A 327 8.18 4.08 -0.91
CA PHE A 327 7.58 4.00 0.43
C PHE A 327 8.20 2.88 1.28
N HIS A 328 8.28 1.64 0.79
CA HIS A 328 8.85 0.53 1.55
C HIS A 328 10.37 0.64 1.74
N GLY A 329 11.08 1.40 0.90
CA GLY A 329 12.48 1.77 1.16
C GLY A 329 12.59 2.70 2.37
N LEU A 330 11.71 3.69 2.48
CA LEU A 330 11.63 4.60 3.63
C LEU A 330 11.22 3.86 4.91
N VAL A 331 10.17 3.02 4.84
CA VAL A 331 9.72 2.22 6.00
C VAL A 331 10.82 1.26 6.46
N SER A 332 11.51 0.61 5.53
CA SER A 332 12.65 -0.26 5.85
C SER A 332 13.71 0.51 6.62
N ALA A 333 14.17 1.65 6.12
CA ALA A 333 15.18 2.48 6.78
C ALA A 333 14.75 2.93 8.18
N LEU A 334 13.56 3.53 8.29
CA LEU A 334 13.08 4.09 9.56
C LEU A 334 12.83 2.99 10.61
N SER A 335 12.30 1.83 10.20
CA SER A 335 12.06 0.71 11.13
C SER A 335 13.34 0.04 11.61
N THR A 336 14.47 0.25 10.92
CA THR A 336 15.80 -0.26 11.31
C THR A 336 16.71 0.83 11.86
N GLY A 337 16.19 2.03 12.15
CA GLY A 337 16.94 3.12 12.76
C GLY A 337 17.86 3.91 11.81
N VAL A 338 17.74 3.69 10.50
CA VAL A 338 18.55 4.36 9.47
C VAL A 338 17.88 5.68 9.05
N PRO A 339 18.60 6.82 9.12
CA PRO A 339 18.10 8.11 8.64
C PRO A 339 17.68 8.06 7.17
N ALA A 340 16.56 8.72 6.84
CA ALA A 340 16.00 8.66 5.50
C ALA A 340 15.58 10.04 4.97
N ILE A 341 15.89 10.29 3.70
CA ILE A 341 15.42 11.44 2.92
C ILE A 341 14.43 10.94 1.87
N ALA A 342 13.21 11.47 1.91
CA ALA A 342 12.17 11.12 0.96
C ALA A 342 12.29 11.93 -0.34
N GLN A 343 12.27 11.25 -1.48
CA GLN A 343 12.04 11.87 -2.78
C GLN A 343 10.53 11.88 -3.06
N ALA A 344 9.97 13.05 -3.38
CA ALA A 344 8.55 13.18 -3.66
C ALA A 344 8.26 14.18 -4.78
N VAL A 345 7.12 13.99 -5.42
CA VAL A 345 6.52 15.03 -6.25
C VAL A 345 5.89 16.07 -5.32
N ALA A 346 6.11 17.36 -5.59
CA ALA A 346 5.48 18.45 -4.83
C ALA A 346 3.95 18.25 -4.78
N GLY A 347 3.38 18.24 -3.56
CA GLY A 347 1.96 17.98 -3.30
C GLY A 347 1.59 16.58 -2.80
N HIS A 348 2.54 15.63 -2.70
CA HIS A 348 2.30 14.29 -2.12
C HIS A 348 2.83 14.09 -0.70
N LEU A 349 3.82 14.88 -0.28
CA LEU A 349 4.12 15.05 1.14
C LEU A 349 3.13 16.11 1.61
N GLY A 350 2.19 15.73 2.49
CA GLY A 350 1.15 16.62 2.97
C GLY A 350 1.74 17.98 3.32
N GLU A 351 1.28 19.04 2.65
CA GLU A 351 1.53 20.39 3.17
C GLU A 351 0.97 20.39 4.61
N PRO A 352 1.74 20.85 5.62
CA PRO A 352 1.21 21.06 6.95
C PRO A 352 -0.10 21.84 6.83
N ALA A 353 -1.16 21.38 7.46
CA ALA A 353 -2.51 21.96 7.35
C ALA A 353 -2.56 23.48 7.63
N ALA A 354 -1.53 24.04 8.27
CA ALA A 354 -1.35 25.47 8.47
C ALA A 354 -1.22 26.29 7.17
N GLU A 355 -0.54 25.81 6.13
CA GLU A 355 -0.29 26.60 4.90
C GLU A 355 -1.50 26.64 3.94
N ARG A 356 -2.45 25.69 4.06
CA ARG A 356 -3.67 25.68 3.26
C ARG A 356 -4.64 26.82 3.60
N ARG A 357 -4.55 27.39 4.81
CA ARG A 357 -5.41 28.50 5.26
C ARG A 357 -4.97 29.84 4.67
N ASP A 358 -3.67 30.08 4.57
CA ASP A 358 -3.14 31.38 4.11
C ASP A 358 -3.28 31.60 2.60
N ARG A 359 -3.18 30.53 1.79
CA ARG A 359 -3.35 30.66 0.33
C ARG A 359 -4.79 30.93 -0.11
N ARG A 360 -5.79 30.67 0.73
CA ARG A 360 -7.20 31.05 0.47
C ARG A 360 -7.55 32.46 0.96
N ALA A 361 -6.69 33.09 1.77
CA ALA A 361 -6.89 34.45 2.26
C ALA A 361 -6.22 35.53 1.38
N GLY A 362 -5.25 35.14 0.54
CA GLY A 362 -4.46 36.05 -0.30
C GLY A 362 -4.96 36.24 -1.73
N SER A 363 -6.25 36.50 -1.96
CA SER A 363 -6.73 36.99 -3.26
C SER A 363 -8.12 37.63 -3.18
N ARG A 364 -8.20 38.83 -2.59
CA ARG A 364 -9.27 39.78 -2.88
C ARG A 364 -8.65 41.16 -3.08
N PRO A 365 -8.68 41.74 -4.30
CA PRO A 365 -8.38 43.14 -4.47
C PRO A 365 -9.57 43.95 -3.92
N GLY A 366 -9.25 44.92 -3.07
CA GLY A 366 -10.23 45.84 -2.50
C GLY A 366 -10.94 46.66 -3.59
N ARG A 367 -12.24 46.86 -3.42
CA ARG A 367 -12.97 47.95 -4.07
C ARG A 367 -13.77 48.72 -3.03
N VAL A 368 -13.36 49.99 -2.92
CA VAL A 368 -13.99 51.09 -2.20
C VAL A 368 -15.39 51.36 -2.76
N GLY A 369 -16.31 51.76 -1.89
CA GLY A 369 -17.75 51.83 -2.15
C GLY A 369 -18.26 53.01 -2.98
N ARG A 370 -19.57 52.93 -3.22
CA ARG A 370 -20.64 53.91 -3.60
C ARG A 370 -21.83 52.98 -3.96
N GLY A 371 -23.09 53.12 -3.56
CA GLY A 371 -23.89 54.23 -3.04
C GLY A 371 -25.28 54.08 -3.69
N CYS A 372 -26.31 53.84 -2.86
CA CYS A 372 -27.73 54.17 -3.06
C CYS A 372 -28.62 53.58 -4.20
N ARG A 373 -29.77 53.07 -3.72
CA ARG A 373 -31.18 53.16 -4.22
C ARG A 373 -31.64 52.26 -5.37
N GLY A 374 -32.82 51.65 -5.20
CA GLY A 374 -33.72 51.33 -6.31
C GLY A 374 -34.55 50.04 -6.21
N ARG A 375 -35.75 50.19 -5.63
CA ARG A 375 -36.95 49.34 -5.61
C ARG A 375 -37.32 48.56 -6.90
N VAL A 376 -38.11 47.48 -6.68
CA VAL A 376 -39.32 47.03 -7.42
C VAL A 376 -39.23 45.81 -8.39
N THR A 377 -39.78 44.70 -7.86
CA THR A 377 -40.79 43.73 -8.37
C THR A 377 -40.59 42.79 -9.58
N THR A 378 -41.31 41.67 -9.42
CA THR A 378 -41.95 40.74 -10.38
C THR A 378 -41.10 39.64 -11.04
N SER A 379 -41.33 38.41 -10.57
CA SER A 379 -41.44 37.20 -11.40
C SER A 379 -42.66 37.34 -12.36
N PRO A 380 -42.80 36.59 -13.48
CA PRO A 380 -43.08 35.16 -13.38
C PRO A 380 -42.59 34.24 -14.53
N SER A 381 -42.49 32.96 -14.19
CA SER A 381 -42.99 31.76 -14.88
C SER A 381 -42.59 31.35 -16.32
N CYS A 382 -42.79 30.03 -16.51
CA CYS A 382 -42.93 29.25 -17.73
C CYS A 382 -41.63 28.72 -18.38
N SER A 383 -41.36 27.41 -18.25
CA SER A 383 -41.84 26.31 -19.13
C SER A 383 -41.09 26.32 -20.47
N SER A 384 -40.66 25.25 -21.10
CA SER A 384 -40.89 23.81 -21.00
C SER A 384 -39.96 23.14 -22.04
N ARG A 385 -39.81 21.80 -21.97
CA ARG A 385 -39.58 20.87 -23.10
C ARG A 385 -38.24 21.01 -23.84
N ARG A 386 -37.66 20.00 -24.48
CA ARG A 386 -37.73 18.52 -24.56
C ARG A 386 -36.65 18.18 -25.60
N LYS A 387 -36.07 16.99 -25.50
CA LYS A 387 -35.49 16.19 -26.61
C LYS A 387 -34.26 16.81 -27.29
N ALA A 388 -33.29 16.07 -27.81
CA ALA A 388 -33.00 14.65 -27.88
C ALA A 388 -31.62 14.53 -28.56
N SER A 389 -31.01 13.36 -28.39
CA SER A 389 -30.06 12.76 -29.33
C SER A 389 -28.68 13.44 -29.39
N ARG A 390 -27.56 12.78 -29.69
CA ARG A 390 -27.32 11.47 -30.26
C ARG A 390 -25.81 11.20 -30.06
N THR A 391 -25.46 9.94 -29.82
CA THR A 391 -24.28 9.21 -30.37
C THR A 391 -22.90 9.84 -30.38
N GLY A 392 -21.90 9.08 -29.90
CA GLY A 392 -20.50 9.29 -30.28
C GLY A 392 -19.51 8.63 -29.32
N TRP A 393 -19.52 7.30 -29.25
CA TRP A 393 -18.39 6.51 -28.74
C TRP A 393 -17.48 6.11 -29.90
N ALA A 394 -16.22 5.85 -29.57
CA ALA A 394 -15.07 5.48 -30.41
C ALA A 394 -14.37 6.70 -31.03
N GLU A 395 -13.06 6.91 -30.90
CA GLU A 395 -11.95 5.96 -30.94
C GLU A 395 -10.73 6.47 -30.14
N MET A 396 -9.70 5.61 -30.10
CA MET A 396 -8.26 5.90 -29.91
C MET A 396 -7.68 5.56 -28.52
N PRO A 397 -6.35 5.34 -28.41
CA PRO A 397 -5.68 4.05 -28.52
C PRO A 397 -4.99 3.61 -27.20
#